data_AF-A0A961YR64-F1
#
_entry.id   AF-A0A961YR64-F1
#
_cell.length_a   1.000
_cell.length_b   1.000
_cell.length_c   1.000
_cell.angle_alpha   90.00
_cell.angle_beta   90.00
_cell.angle_gamma   90.00
#
_symmetry.space_group_name_H-M   'P 1'
#
loop_
_entity.id
_entity.type
_entity.pdbx_description
1 polymer ?
#
loop_
_entity_poly.entity_id
_entity_poly.type
_entity_poly.pdbx_seq_one_letter_code
_entity_poly.pdbx_strand_id
1 'polypeptide(L)'
;MATLINVNSNALGTVSPVDGTSDDVILTITVVAGGETFDLSDTGTIQFQTWTSGNAIIVDGAGFLTSLDITGSNNDETITGGDAGDTITGGLGVDEIYGGDGDDILVVDGDAGDAVAGETYDGGGNTDTLQVTGDADFTGSTITSIEK
;
A
#
# COMPACT_ATOMS: atom_id res chain seq x y z
N MET A 1 13.20 17.56 -1.20
CA MET A 1 12.42 17.88 0.02
C MET A 1 11.16 17.05 -0.09
N ALA A 2 10.82 16.23 0.91
CA ALA A 2 9.59 15.45 0.88
C ALA A 2 8.38 16.40 0.92
N THR A 3 7.40 16.18 0.04
CA THR A 3 6.14 16.92 0.04
C THR A 3 5.16 16.14 0.89
N LEU A 4 4.78 16.67 2.05
CA LEU A 4 3.75 16.07 2.89
C LEU A 4 2.38 16.50 2.36
N ILE A 5 1.59 15.56 1.84
CA ILE A 5 0.17 15.78 1.54
C ILE A 5 -0.64 15.11 2.63
N ASN A 6 -1.43 15.91 3.34
CA ASN A 6 -2.40 15.40 4.30
C ASN A 6 -3.76 15.27 3.59
N VAL A 7 -4.23 14.05 3.39
CA VAL A 7 -5.54 13.78 2.77
C VAL A 7 -6.54 13.51 3.88
N ASN A 8 -7.45 14.46 4.13
CA ASN A 8 -8.57 14.26 5.06
C ASN A 8 -9.82 13.85 4.28
N SER A 9 -10.35 12.67 4.58
CA SER A 9 -11.59 12.16 4.01
C SER A 9 -12.77 13.07 4.42
N ASN A 10 -13.29 13.86 3.47
CA ASN A 10 -14.71 14.27 3.29
C ASN A 10 -14.92 15.29 2.14
N ALA A 11 -13.94 15.58 1.30
CA ALA A 11 -14.17 16.19 0.00
C ALA A 11 -12.88 16.09 -0.79
N LEU A 12 -12.86 15.28 -1.84
CA LEU A 12 -11.82 15.36 -2.84
C LEU A 12 -12.02 16.68 -3.61
N GLY A 13 -11.60 17.79 -2.99
CA GLY A 13 -11.12 18.93 -3.75
C GLY A 13 -9.85 18.50 -4.45
N THR A 14 -9.62 19.00 -5.67
CA THR A 14 -8.41 18.71 -6.46
C THR A 14 -7.17 18.95 -5.59
N VAL A 15 -6.51 17.86 -5.20
CA VAL A 15 -5.17 17.91 -4.63
C VAL A 15 -4.26 18.35 -5.78
N SER A 16 -3.43 19.37 -5.55
CA SER A 16 -2.48 19.81 -6.59
C SER A 16 -1.60 18.62 -6.97
N PRO A 17 -1.38 18.34 -8.28
CA PRO A 17 -0.48 17.27 -8.70
C PRO A 17 0.89 17.45 -8.04
N VAL A 18 1.44 16.38 -7.47
CA VAL A 18 2.86 16.32 -7.10
C VAL A 18 3.58 15.69 -8.27
N ASP A 19 4.32 16.52 -9.01
CA ASP A 19 5.12 16.07 -10.14
C ASP A 19 6.45 15.52 -9.61
N GLY A 20 6.60 14.19 -9.66
CA GLY A 20 7.78 13.45 -9.18
C GLY A 20 9.07 13.68 -9.98
N THR A 21 9.27 14.88 -10.55
CA THR A 21 10.34 15.22 -11.51
C THR A 21 11.74 15.34 -10.91
N SER A 22 11.90 15.08 -9.61
CA SER A 22 13.21 14.88 -8.99
C SER A 22 13.26 13.46 -8.44
N ASP A 23 14.28 12.70 -8.85
CA ASP A 23 14.46 11.25 -8.69
C ASP A 23 14.34 10.67 -7.25
N ASP A 24 13.95 11.44 -6.24
CA ASP A 24 13.73 11.03 -4.85
C ASP A 24 12.57 11.86 -4.20
N VAL A 25 11.35 11.79 -4.75
CA VAL A 25 10.17 12.33 -4.05
C VAL A 25 9.47 11.20 -3.31
N ILE A 26 9.58 11.20 -1.98
CA ILE A 26 8.71 10.43 -1.09
C ILE A 26 7.44 11.24 -0.86
N LEU A 27 6.29 10.62 -1.14
CA LEU A 27 4.99 11.12 -0.71
C LEU A 27 4.50 10.27 0.46
N THR A 28 4.38 10.89 1.63
CA THR A 28 3.74 10.26 2.79
C THR A 28 2.26 10.62 2.80
N ILE A 29 1.40 9.60 2.80
CA ILE A 29 -0.03 9.75 2.96
C ILE A 29 -0.42 9.19 4.33
N THR A 30 -0.91 10.07 5.20
CA THR A 30 -1.42 9.70 6.52
C THR A 30 -2.93 9.50 6.43
N VAL A 31 -3.40 8.30 6.71
CA VAL A 31 -4.84 8.00 6.81
C VAL A 31 -5.36 8.56 8.14
N VAL A 32 -6.50 9.24 8.13
CA VAL A 32 -7.12 9.83 9.35
C VAL A 32 -8.44 9.13 9.64
N ALA A 33 -8.63 8.74 10.91
CA ALA A 33 -9.66 7.80 11.40
C ALA A 33 -11.05 8.00 10.78
N GLY A 34 -11.59 6.91 10.22
CA GLY A 34 -12.92 6.90 9.61
C GLY A 34 -13.51 5.54 9.22
N GLY A 35 -12.73 4.44 9.18
CA GLY A 35 -13.25 3.16 8.66
C GLY A 35 -13.61 3.24 7.17
N GLU A 36 -12.80 3.97 6.40
CA GLU A 36 -13.01 4.26 4.99
C GLU A 36 -11.97 3.50 4.15
N THR A 37 -12.34 3.07 2.95
CA THR A 37 -11.39 2.55 1.96
C THR A 37 -10.47 3.69 1.49
N PHE A 38 -9.16 3.47 1.55
CA PHE A 38 -8.16 4.36 0.98
C PHE A 38 -7.67 3.76 -0.34
N ASP A 39 -8.32 4.16 -1.43
CA ASP A 39 -8.08 3.63 -2.76
C ASP A 39 -7.20 4.56 -3.59
N LEU A 40 -6.01 4.07 -3.98
CA LEU A 40 -5.10 4.74 -4.91
C LEU A 40 -5.20 4.21 -6.35
N SER A 41 -6.01 3.17 -6.58
CA SER A 41 -6.19 2.52 -7.89
C SER A 41 -7.00 3.37 -8.87
N ASP A 42 -7.93 4.20 -8.34
CA ASP A 42 -8.78 5.06 -9.15
C ASP A 42 -8.05 6.38 -9.48
N THR A 43 -7.26 6.35 -10.56
CA THR A 43 -6.45 7.45 -11.11
C THR A 43 -7.20 8.78 -11.35
N GLY A 44 -8.50 8.86 -11.12
CA GLY A 44 -9.34 10.04 -11.32
C GLY A 44 -9.16 11.15 -10.27
N THR A 45 -8.67 10.83 -9.06
CA THR A 45 -8.70 11.80 -7.94
C THR A 45 -7.36 12.16 -7.31
N ILE A 46 -6.39 11.25 -7.34
CA ILE A 46 -4.97 11.55 -7.08
C ILE A 46 -4.19 11.14 -8.33
N GLN A 47 -3.60 12.11 -9.02
CA GLN A 47 -2.85 11.86 -10.26
C GLN A 47 -1.34 11.96 -10.01
N PHE A 48 -0.66 10.82 -10.03
CA PHE A 48 0.80 10.72 -9.98
C PHE A 48 1.40 10.82 -11.39
N GLN A 49 1.28 12.00 -12.02
CA GLN A 49 1.86 12.20 -13.34
C GLN A 49 3.39 12.28 -13.23
N THR A 50 4.09 11.53 -14.08
CA THR A 50 5.57 11.52 -14.26
C THR A 50 6.42 10.75 -13.26
N TRP A 51 5.79 9.93 -12.41
CA TRP A 51 6.54 9.03 -11.53
C TRP A 51 7.21 7.94 -12.38
N THR A 52 8.49 7.68 -12.11
CA THR A 52 9.33 6.68 -12.76
C THR A 52 9.69 5.58 -11.76
N SER A 53 10.25 4.47 -12.23
CA SER A 53 10.86 3.45 -11.36
C SER A 53 11.78 4.10 -10.31
N GLY A 54 11.50 3.86 -9.02
CA GLY A 54 12.23 4.42 -7.87
C GLY A 54 11.48 5.48 -7.06
N ASN A 55 10.30 5.93 -7.50
CA ASN A 55 9.43 6.75 -6.66
C ASN A 55 8.57 5.86 -5.74
N ALA A 56 8.48 6.20 -4.44
CA ALA A 56 7.73 5.42 -3.45
C ALA A 56 6.53 6.20 -2.90
N ILE A 57 5.36 5.56 -2.85
CA ILE A 57 4.22 6.01 -2.06
C ILE A 57 4.32 5.30 -0.71
N ILE A 58 4.32 6.09 0.37
CA ILE A 58 4.26 5.55 1.73
C ILE A 58 2.86 5.78 2.27
N VAL A 59 2.13 4.69 2.51
CA VAL A 59 0.88 4.68 3.26
C VAL A 59 1.22 4.24 4.69
N ASP A 60 1.06 5.14 5.66
CA ASP A 60 1.38 4.88 7.07
C ASP A 60 0.08 4.87 7.90
N GLY A 61 -0.40 3.66 8.19
CA GLY A 61 -1.53 3.39 9.07
C GLY A 61 -1.15 3.20 10.55
N ALA A 62 0.13 3.27 10.94
CA ALA A 62 0.54 2.85 12.28
C ALA A 62 -0.19 3.60 13.41
N GLY A 63 -0.64 2.87 14.44
CA GLY A 63 -1.40 3.44 15.57
C GLY A 63 -2.90 3.61 15.33
N PHE A 64 -3.41 3.14 14.19
CA PHE A 64 -4.85 3.06 13.95
C PHE A 64 -5.48 1.87 14.66
N LEU A 65 -6.56 2.09 15.39
CA LEU A 65 -7.27 1.02 16.11
C LEU A 65 -8.49 0.48 15.34
N THR A 66 -8.66 0.85 14.07
CA THR A 66 -9.77 0.42 13.21
C THR A 66 -9.23 -0.14 11.91
N SER A 67 -9.87 -1.20 11.41
CA SER A 67 -9.53 -1.84 10.15
C SER A 67 -9.43 -0.84 8.99
N LEU A 68 -8.39 -1.01 8.19
CA LEU A 68 -8.08 -0.32 6.96
C LEU A 68 -8.27 -1.25 5.76
N ASP A 69 -8.74 -0.69 4.66
CA ASP A 69 -8.84 -1.33 3.36
C ASP A 69 -7.99 -0.49 2.40
N ILE A 70 -6.81 -1.01 2.04
CA ILE A 70 -5.75 -0.30 1.33
C ILE A 70 -5.51 -0.99 -0.01
N THR A 71 -5.63 -0.24 -1.11
CA THR A 71 -5.22 -0.69 -2.45
C THR A 71 -4.16 0.26 -2.98
N GLY A 72 -2.98 -0.28 -3.27
CA GLY A 72 -1.87 0.42 -3.90
C GLY A 72 -2.08 0.63 -5.40
N SER A 73 -1.01 0.93 -6.12
CA SER A 73 -1.05 1.38 -7.51
C SER A 73 -0.33 0.40 -8.45
N ASN A 74 0.30 0.92 -9.51
CA ASN A 74 1.11 0.11 -10.42
C ASN A 74 2.61 0.45 -10.30
N ASN A 75 3.05 1.02 -9.17
CA ASN A 75 4.44 1.35 -8.93
C ASN A 75 4.95 0.61 -7.70
N ASP A 76 6.23 0.73 -7.40
CA ASP A 76 6.81 0.15 -6.20
C ASP A 76 6.34 0.94 -4.96
N GLU A 77 5.58 0.30 -4.07
CA GLU A 77 5.00 0.93 -2.89
C GLU A 77 5.53 0.38 -1.55
N THR A 78 5.49 1.22 -0.52
CA THR A 78 5.67 0.78 0.86
C THR A 78 4.37 1.04 1.61
N ILE A 79 3.68 -0.03 1.98
CA ILE A 79 2.37 0.03 2.62
C ILE A 79 2.50 -0.53 4.03
N THR A 80 2.11 0.26 5.03
CA THR A 80 2.01 -0.17 6.42
C THR A 80 0.57 0.01 6.88
N GLY A 81 -0.05 -1.09 7.32
CA GLY A 81 -1.35 -1.09 8.00
C GLY A 81 -1.27 -0.47 9.40
N GLY A 82 -2.32 -0.71 10.18
CA GLY A 82 -2.52 -0.20 11.53
C GLY A 82 -2.40 -1.28 12.60
N ASP A 83 -3.07 -1.04 13.72
CA ASP A 83 -3.10 -1.93 14.90
C ASP A 83 -4.42 -2.74 14.97
N ALA A 84 -5.16 -2.83 13.86
CA ALA A 84 -6.39 -3.59 13.71
C ALA A 84 -6.27 -4.53 12.50
N GLY A 85 -7.18 -5.51 12.40
CA GLY A 85 -7.17 -6.44 11.24
C GLY A 85 -7.49 -5.72 9.94
N ASP A 86 -6.50 -5.60 9.07
CA ASP A 86 -6.53 -4.83 7.83
C ASP A 86 -6.63 -5.72 6.60
N THR A 87 -7.00 -5.12 5.46
CA THR A 87 -6.91 -5.75 4.14
C THR A 87 -6.06 -4.87 3.24
N ILE A 88 -4.97 -5.43 2.71
CA ILE A 88 -3.95 -4.67 1.98
C ILE A 88 -3.63 -5.36 0.66
N THR A 89 -3.78 -4.64 -0.44
CA THR A 89 -3.35 -5.05 -1.80
C THR A 89 -2.26 -4.09 -2.27
N GLY A 90 -1.09 -4.62 -2.66
CA GLY A 90 0.03 -3.84 -3.20
C GLY A 90 -0.26 -3.26 -4.58
N GLY A 91 -0.77 -4.10 -5.48
CA GLY A 91 -1.02 -3.73 -6.87
C GLY A 91 0.09 -4.28 -7.76
N LEU A 92 0.51 -3.55 -8.79
CA LEU A 92 1.65 -3.98 -9.60
C LEU A 92 2.92 -3.26 -9.15
N GLY A 93 4.07 -3.92 -9.21
CA GLY A 93 5.33 -3.31 -8.79
C GLY A 93 6.07 -4.18 -7.79
N VAL A 94 7.24 -3.74 -7.34
CA VAL A 94 7.96 -4.40 -6.24
C VAL A 94 7.56 -3.75 -4.93
N ASP A 95 6.59 -4.34 -4.24
CA ASP A 95 6.00 -3.77 -3.04
C ASP A 95 6.61 -4.26 -1.73
N GLU A 96 6.60 -3.39 -0.72
CA GLU A 96 6.86 -3.73 0.67
C GLU A 96 5.58 -3.54 1.48
N ILE A 97 4.92 -4.64 1.84
CA ILE A 97 3.65 -4.66 2.56
C ILE A 97 3.86 -5.17 3.98
N TYR A 98 3.45 -4.35 4.96
CA TYR A 98 3.49 -4.65 6.39
C TYR A 98 2.07 -4.54 6.97
N GLY A 99 1.52 -5.63 7.49
CA GLY A 99 0.18 -5.69 8.08
C GLY A 99 0.06 -4.84 9.34
N GLY A 100 0.88 -5.13 10.35
CA GLY A 100 0.92 -4.36 11.58
C GLY A 100 0.59 -5.23 12.79
N ASP A 101 -0.13 -4.70 13.77
CA ASP A 101 -0.77 -5.54 14.79
C ASP A 101 -2.20 -5.83 14.30
N GLY A 102 -2.70 -7.07 14.34
CA GLY A 102 -4.04 -7.33 13.83
C GLY A 102 -4.16 -8.72 13.24
N ASP A 103 -5.37 -9.17 12.94
CA ASP A 103 -5.50 -10.36 12.10
C ASP A 103 -5.64 -9.86 10.65
N ASP A 104 -4.52 -9.79 9.91
CA ASP A 104 -4.44 -9.09 8.63
C ASP A 104 -4.64 -10.01 7.42
N ILE A 105 -5.08 -9.40 6.31
CA ILE A 105 -5.20 -10.05 5.00
C ILE A 105 -4.33 -9.27 4.01
N LEU A 106 -3.20 -9.85 3.63
CA LEU A 106 -2.35 -9.33 2.56
C LEU A 106 -2.77 -10.03 1.27
N VAL A 107 -3.20 -9.27 0.27
CA VAL A 107 -3.77 -9.76 -0.98
C VAL A 107 -2.74 -9.63 -2.09
N VAL A 108 -2.55 -10.74 -2.81
CA VAL A 108 -1.77 -10.83 -4.04
C VAL A 108 -2.74 -11.22 -5.14
N ASP A 109 -3.03 -10.27 -6.03
CA ASP A 109 -3.86 -10.56 -7.18
C ASP A 109 -3.05 -11.32 -8.22
N GLY A 110 -3.68 -12.31 -8.87
CA GLY A 110 -3.01 -13.14 -9.88
C GLY A 110 -2.67 -12.41 -11.18
N ASP A 111 -2.66 -11.08 -11.17
CA ASP A 111 -2.38 -10.24 -12.32
C ASP A 111 -0.88 -10.23 -12.63
N ALA A 112 -0.56 -10.12 -13.93
CA ALA A 112 0.82 -10.13 -14.37
C ALA A 112 1.54 -8.86 -13.90
N GLY A 113 2.43 -9.00 -12.93
CA GLY A 113 3.22 -7.89 -12.37
C GLY A 113 2.92 -7.56 -10.91
N ASP A 114 1.97 -8.27 -10.29
CA ASP A 114 1.71 -8.20 -8.84
C ASP A 114 2.77 -9.04 -8.10
N ALA A 115 2.73 -10.37 -8.21
CA ALA A 115 3.75 -11.24 -7.60
C ALA A 115 5.11 -11.24 -8.35
N VAL A 116 5.99 -10.27 -8.08
CA VAL A 116 7.31 -10.14 -8.71
C VAL A 116 8.47 -10.32 -7.72
N ALA A 117 9.66 -10.63 -8.26
CA ALA A 117 10.83 -10.84 -7.41
C ALA A 117 11.25 -9.54 -6.71
N GLY A 118 11.41 -9.61 -5.38
CA GLY A 118 11.84 -8.49 -4.53
C GLY A 118 10.77 -7.98 -3.58
N GLU A 119 9.53 -8.44 -3.71
CA GLU A 119 8.44 -8.04 -2.83
C GLU A 119 8.64 -8.50 -1.39
N THR A 120 7.99 -7.80 -0.46
CA THR A 120 7.89 -8.16 0.94
C THR A 120 6.44 -8.22 1.39
N TYR A 121 6.06 -9.32 2.03
CA TYR A 121 4.78 -9.53 2.69
C TYR A 121 5.04 -9.93 4.14
N ASP A 122 4.87 -8.99 5.07
CA ASP A 122 5.02 -9.21 6.51
C ASP A 122 3.69 -8.99 7.20
N GLY A 123 3.08 -10.05 7.74
CA GLY A 123 1.81 -9.92 8.47
C GLY A 123 1.95 -9.13 9.78
N GLY A 124 3.10 -9.25 10.45
CA GLY A 124 3.35 -8.60 11.73
C GLY A 124 2.86 -9.41 12.92
N GLY A 125 2.04 -8.81 13.77
CA GLY A 125 1.58 -9.36 15.03
C GLY A 125 0.20 -9.99 14.90
N ASN A 126 0.03 -11.18 15.51
CA ASN A 126 -1.19 -11.99 15.60
C ASN A 126 -1.32 -13.07 14.52
N THR A 127 -2.38 -13.08 13.71
CA THR A 127 -2.69 -14.19 12.80
C THR A 127 -3.08 -13.67 11.44
N ASP A 128 -2.15 -13.85 10.51
CA ASP A 128 -2.20 -13.16 9.24
C ASP A 128 -2.38 -14.16 8.09
N THR A 129 -3.00 -13.67 7.03
CA THR A 129 -3.33 -14.46 5.84
C THR A 129 -2.72 -13.81 4.62
N LEU A 130 -1.94 -14.58 3.85
CA LEU A 130 -1.55 -14.19 2.50
C LEU A 130 -2.56 -14.77 1.51
N GLN A 131 -3.50 -13.94 1.08
CA GLN A 131 -4.55 -14.33 0.17
C GLN A 131 -4.10 -14.17 -1.28
N VAL A 132 -4.01 -15.29 -2.01
CA VAL A 132 -3.60 -15.29 -3.42
C VAL A 132 -4.80 -15.57 -4.33
N THR A 133 -5.11 -14.64 -5.24
CA THR A 133 -6.23 -14.76 -6.19
C THR A 133 -5.74 -15.11 -7.61
N GLY A 134 -4.99 -16.21 -7.76
CA GLY A 134 -4.56 -16.70 -9.07
C GLY A 134 -3.23 -17.42 -9.04
N ASP A 135 -2.49 -17.34 -10.15
CA ASP A 135 -1.13 -17.87 -10.25
C ASP A 135 -0.13 -16.78 -9.80
N ALA A 136 0.56 -17.01 -8.69
CA ALA A 136 1.61 -16.13 -8.17
C ALA A 136 2.94 -16.88 -8.06
N ASP A 137 4.04 -16.23 -8.39
CA ASP A 137 5.40 -16.75 -8.21
C ASP A 137 6.14 -15.92 -7.15
N PHE A 138 6.14 -16.43 -5.92
CA PHE A 138 6.87 -15.80 -4.81
C PHE A 138 8.38 -16.08 -4.83
N THR A 139 8.93 -16.58 -5.94
CA THR A 139 10.37 -16.79 -6.06
C THR A 139 11.10 -15.45 -5.99
N GLY A 140 11.78 -15.22 -4.87
CA GLY A 140 12.52 -13.98 -4.62
C GLY A 140 11.75 -12.95 -3.80
N SER A 141 10.50 -13.23 -3.43
CA SER A 141 9.75 -12.46 -2.44
C SER A 141 10.15 -12.88 -1.03
N THR A 142 10.01 -11.97 -0.08
CA THR A 142 10.17 -12.22 1.36
C THR A 142 8.79 -12.32 1.98
N ILE A 143 8.46 -13.48 2.56
CA ILE A 143 7.20 -13.70 3.27
C ILE A 143 7.52 -14.01 4.73
N THR A 144 7.04 -13.18 5.65
CA THR A 144 7.26 -13.32 7.09
C THR A 144 5.95 -13.12 7.85
N SER A 145 5.86 -13.73 9.03
CA SER A 145 4.71 -13.53 9.93
C SER A 145 3.36 -13.78 9.25
N ILE A 146 3.29 -14.77 8.35
CA ILE A 146 2.05 -15.23 7.72
C ILE A 146 1.76 -16.63 8.25
N GLU A 147 0.57 -16.83 8.82
CA GLU A 147 0.14 -18.12 9.37
C GLU A 147 -0.78 -18.91 8.43
N LYS A 148 -1.41 -18.25 7.45
CA LYS A 148 -2.44 -18.85 6.59
C LYS A 148 -2.25 -18.54 5.11
#